data_AF-A0AAD3SGN2-F1
#
_entry.id   AF-A0AAD3SGN2-F1
#
_cell.length_a   1.000
_cell.length_b   1.000
_cell.length_c   1.000
_cell.angle_alpha   90.00
_cell.angle_beta   90.00
_cell.angle_gamma   90.00
#
_symmetry.space_group_name_H-M   'P 1'
#
loop_
_entity.id
_entity.type
_entity.pdbx_description
1 polymer ?
#
loop_
_entity_poly.entity_id
_entity_poly.type
_entity_poly.pdbx_seq_one_letter_code
_entity_poly.pdbx_strand_id
1 'polypeptide(L)'
;MICAQRGRMEEMEIDFRFVILCSGFPINLAGYAEGSINFPSLHVFGSVRGKDRQIARESSRDLASLFEDGSRVIIEHDCGHIIPTQSPHIDAIRDFLCRFV
;
A
#
# COMPACT_ATOMS: atom_id res chain seq x y z
N MET A 1 -1.00 -9.96 7.63
CA MET A 1 -1.67 -8.82 6.98
C MET A 1 -3.12 -9.21 6.71
N ILE A 2 -4.12 -8.40 7.07
CA ILE A 2 -5.54 -8.85 7.01
C ILE A 2 -6.02 -9.08 5.56
N CYS A 3 -5.55 -8.29 4.61
CA CYS A 3 -5.84 -8.46 3.18
C CYS A 3 -5.30 -9.76 2.58
N ALA A 4 -4.39 -10.46 3.27
CA ALA A 4 -3.90 -11.77 2.88
C ALA A 4 -4.71 -12.93 3.52
N GLN A 5 -5.76 -12.62 4.28
CA GLN A 5 -6.55 -13.57 5.07
C GLN A 5 -8.02 -13.59 4.62
N ARG A 6 -8.25 -13.74 3.30
CA ARG A 6 -9.58 -13.62 2.68
C ARG A 6 -10.67 -14.45 3.37
N GLY A 7 -10.40 -15.72 3.68
CA GLY A 7 -11.35 -16.59 4.40
C GLY A 7 -11.68 -16.12 5.82
N ARG A 8 -10.74 -15.48 6.53
CA ARG A 8 -10.99 -14.91 7.86
C ARG A 8 -11.78 -13.60 7.81
N MET A 9 -11.76 -12.90 6.67
CA MET A 9 -12.56 -11.67 6.49
C MET A 9 -14.05 -12.00 6.40
N GLU A 10 -14.39 -13.10 5.71
CA GLU A 10 -15.75 -13.64 5.64
C GLU A 10 -16.27 -14.00 7.04
N GLU A 11 -15.45 -14.68 7.86
CA GLU A 11 -15.79 -15.03 9.25
C GLU A 11 -15.96 -13.80 10.18
N MET A 12 -15.27 -12.70 9.90
CA MET A 12 -15.33 -11.47 10.70
C MET A 12 -16.43 -10.50 10.24
N GLU A 13 -17.21 -10.83 9.20
CA GLU A 13 -18.19 -9.95 8.56
C GLU A 13 -17.61 -8.58 8.14
N ILE A 14 -16.32 -8.57 7.77
CA ILE A 14 -15.60 -7.37 7.36
C ILE A 14 -15.55 -7.31 5.83
N ASP A 15 -16.27 -6.36 5.23
CA ASP A 15 -16.28 -6.12 3.78
C ASP A 15 -15.44 -4.88 3.39
N PHE A 16 -14.11 -5.03 3.44
CA PHE A 16 -13.21 -4.01 2.88
C PHE A 16 -13.04 -4.23 1.37
N ARG A 17 -13.20 -3.15 0.59
CA ARG A 17 -13.06 -3.19 -0.88
C ARG A 17 -11.64 -2.93 -1.37
N PHE A 18 -10.83 -2.26 -0.55
CA PHE A 18 -9.45 -1.88 -0.85
C PHE A 18 -8.69 -1.55 0.43
N VAL A 19 -7.36 -1.41 0.34
CA VAL A 19 -6.52 -0.90 1.42
C VAL A 19 -5.65 0.27 0.95
N ILE A 20 -5.45 1.27 1.81
CA ILE A 20 -4.48 2.35 1.60
C ILE A 20 -3.40 2.23 2.69
N LEU A 21 -2.15 2.08 2.28
CA LEU A 21 -0.99 1.86 3.13
C LEU A 21 -0.04 3.05 2.99
N CYS A 22 -0.04 3.94 3.97
CA CYS A 22 0.86 5.09 4.04
C CYS A 22 2.10 4.74 4.87
N SER A 23 3.29 4.82 4.27
CA SER A 23 4.58 4.43 4.87
C SER A 23 4.55 3.05 5.55
N GLY A 24 3.80 2.09 4.96
CA GLY A 24 3.71 0.72 5.46
C GLY A 24 5.02 -0.06 5.24
N PHE A 25 5.29 -1.04 6.10
CA PHE A 25 6.43 -1.95 5.99
C PHE A 25 6.02 -3.37 6.46
N PRO A 26 6.68 -4.44 5.99
CA PRO A 26 6.36 -5.79 6.41
C PRO A 26 6.96 -6.06 7.79
N ILE A 27 6.15 -6.55 8.74
CA ILE A 27 6.63 -7.00 10.06
C ILE A 27 7.18 -8.43 9.99
N ASN A 28 6.63 -9.26 9.10
CA ASN A 28 7.10 -10.62 8.85
C ASN A 28 6.77 -11.02 7.40
N LEU A 29 7.80 -11.22 6.59
CA LEU A 29 7.69 -11.68 5.21
C LEU A 29 7.58 -13.21 5.10
N ALA A 30 7.85 -13.96 6.18
CA ALA A 30 7.85 -15.41 6.15
C ALA A 30 6.45 -15.93 5.80
N GLY A 31 6.37 -16.64 4.66
CA GLY A 31 5.14 -17.27 4.17
C GLY A 31 4.38 -16.47 3.10
N TYR A 32 4.82 -15.27 2.73
CA TYR A 32 4.24 -14.51 1.62
C TYR A 32 5.24 -14.39 0.48
N ALA A 33 4.85 -14.89 -0.70
CA ALA A 33 5.61 -14.69 -1.93
C ALA A 33 5.24 -13.33 -2.55
N GLU A 34 6.12 -12.80 -3.39
CA GLU A 34 5.79 -11.66 -4.23
C GLU A 34 4.53 -11.97 -5.07
N GLY A 35 3.63 -10.99 -5.17
CA GLY A 35 2.35 -11.14 -5.87
C GLY A 35 1.35 -12.11 -5.24
N SER A 36 1.60 -12.65 -4.04
CA SER A 36 0.70 -13.62 -3.40
C SER A 36 -0.61 -13.02 -2.88
N ILE A 37 -0.70 -11.69 -2.76
CA ILE A 37 -1.89 -10.97 -2.30
C ILE A 37 -2.60 -10.34 -3.50
N ASN A 38 -3.67 -10.97 -3.97
CA ASN A 38 -4.59 -10.38 -4.95
C ASN A 38 -5.71 -9.61 -4.22
N PHE A 39 -5.42 -8.36 -3.90
CA PHE A 39 -6.35 -7.45 -3.24
C PHE A 39 -6.06 -6.00 -3.67
N PRO A 40 -7.08 -5.17 -3.95
CA PRO A 40 -6.84 -3.79 -4.35
C PRO A 40 -6.11 -2.97 -3.28
N SER A 41 -4.95 -2.43 -3.62
CA SER A 41 -4.12 -1.68 -2.69
C SER A 41 -3.54 -0.39 -3.28
N LEU A 42 -3.42 0.62 -2.44
CA LEU A 42 -2.69 1.85 -2.72
C LEU A 42 -1.57 1.99 -1.69
N HIS A 43 -0.33 2.10 -2.17
CA HIS A 43 0.86 2.26 -1.35
C HIS A 43 1.41 3.67 -1.53
N VAL A 44 1.50 4.44 -0.46
CA VAL A 44 1.99 5.83 -0.48
C VAL A 44 3.19 5.93 0.45
N PHE A 45 4.37 6.26 -0.05
CA PHE A 45 5.57 6.32 0.79
C PHE A 45 6.65 7.25 0.24
N GLY A 46 7.55 7.67 1.13
CA GLY A 46 8.66 8.56 0.79
C GLY A 46 9.67 7.92 -0.16
N SER A 47 10.12 8.68 -1.15
CA SER A 47 11.21 8.30 -2.05
C SER A 47 12.57 8.46 -1.36
N VAL A 48 13.63 8.01 -2.04
CA VAL A 48 15.02 8.27 -1.62
C VAL A 48 15.29 9.77 -1.42
N ARG A 49 14.71 10.63 -2.26
CA ARG A 49 14.85 12.10 -2.16
C ARG A 49 14.01 12.67 -1.03
N GLY A 50 12.86 12.08 -0.76
CA GLY A 50 11.99 12.46 0.35
C GLY A 50 12.64 12.29 1.71
N LYS A 51 13.64 11.40 1.83
CA LYS A 51 14.37 11.15 3.07
C LYS A 51 13.41 10.89 4.23
N ASP A 52 12.49 9.94 4.04
CA ASP A 52 11.75 9.38 5.17
C ASP A 52 12.78 8.82 6.17
N ARG A 53 12.80 9.41 7.37
CA ARG A 53 13.78 9.08 8.41
C ARG A 53 13.29 7.96 9.33
N GLN A 54 12.05 7.51 9.15
CA GLN A 54 11.43 6.48 9.97
C GLN A 54 11.39 5.16 9.23
N ILE A 55 10.91 5.17 7.99
CA ILE A 55 10.74 3.96 7.18
C ILE A 55 11.58 4.08 5.92
N ALA A 56 12.47 3.11 5.72
CA ALA A 56 13.24 3.01 4.48
C ALA A 56 12.29 2.71 3.31
N ARG A 57 12.50 3.39 2.19
CA ARG A 57 11.71 3.22 0.95
C ARG A 57 11.67 1.76 0.50
N GLU A 58 12.78 1.05 0.67
CA GLU A 58 12.92 -0.38 0.35
C GLU A 58 11.91 -1.20 1.16
N SER A 59 11.74 -0.93 2.45
CA SER A 59 10.77 -1.65 3.28
C SER A 59 9.33 -1.44 2.82
N SER A 60 8.97 -0.24 2.35
CA SER A 60 7.64 -0.01 1.76
C SER A 60 7.47 -0.67 0.39
N ARG A 61 8.55 -0.76 -0.40
CA ARG A 61 8.56 -1.51 -1.66
C ARG A 61 8.43 -3.02 -1.44
N ASP A 62 9.11 -3.57 -0.45
CA ASP A 62 9.01 -4.98 -0.07
C ASP A 62 7.59 -5.32 0.38
N LEU A 63 6.92 -4.42 1.10
CA LEU A 63 5.50 -4.59 1.42
C LEU A 63 4.64 -4.59 0.15
N ALA A 64 4.89 -3.64 -0.76
CA ALA A 64 4.13 -3.52 -1.99
C ALA A 64 4.35 -4.72 -2.93
N SER A 65 5.53 -5.36 -2.94
CA SER A 65 5.83 -6.51 -3.80
C SER A 65 5.02 -7.76 -3.45
N LEU A 66 4.48 -7.85 -2.24
CA LEU A 66 3.57 -8.93 -1.86
C LEU A 66 2.22 -8.85 -2.58
N PHE A 67 1.82 -7.67 -3.07
CA PHE A 67 0.58 -7.48 -3.81
C PHE A 67 0.80 -7.72 -5.31
N GLU A 68 -0.21 -8.27 -5.97
CA GLU A 68 -0.18 -8.50 -7.42
C GLU A 68 -0.03 -7.17 -8.18
N ASP A 69 0.77 -7.16 -9.25
CA ASP A 69 1.05 -5.95 -10.04
C ASP A 69 -0.22 -5.28 -10.58
N GLY A 70 -1.23 -6.06 -10.95
CA GLY A 70 -2.51 -5.54 -11.43
C GLY A 70 -3.43 -5.01 -10.33
N SER A 71 -3.19 -5.36 -9.06
CA SER A 71 -4.04 -4.98 -7.92
C SER A 71 -3.44 -3.85 -7.10
N ARG A 72 -2.20 -3.43 -7.35
CA ARG A 72 -1.49 -2.39 -6.57
C ARG A 72 -1.29 -1.09 -7.35
N VAL A 73 -1.40 0.02 -6.64
CA VAL A 73 -0.97 1.35 -7.10
C VAL A 73 0.10 1.86 -6.15
N ILE A 74 1.19 2.41 -6.69
CA ILE A 74 2.32 2.94 -5.91
C ILE A 74 2.46 4.44 -6.16
N ILE A 75 2.53 5.21 -5.08
CA ILE A 75 2.83 6.64 -5.08
C ILE A 75 4.10 6.85 -4.24
N GLU A 76 5.22 7.09 -4.92
CA GLU A 76 6.45 7.58 -4.30
C GLU A 76 6.47 9.11 -4.31
N HIS A 77 6.84 9.75 -3.20
CA HIS A 77 6.87 11.21 -3.08
C HIS A 77 8.10 11.73 -2.33
N ASP A 78 8.48 12.98 -2.59
CA ASP A 78 9.71 13.60 -2.08
C ASP A 78 9.49 14.39 -0.76
N CYS A 79 8.40 14.11 -0.04
CA CYS A 79 8.00 14.91 1.14
C CYS A 79 8.41 14.31 2.50
N GLY A 80 9.16 13.21 2.51
CA GLY A 80 9.54 12.50 3.74
C GLY A 80 8.39 11.67 4.31
N HIS A 81 8.30 11.60 5.64
CA HIS A 81 7.29 10.77 6.34
C HIS A 81 5.96 11.52 6.53
N ILE A 82 5.29 11.87 5.43
CA ILE A 82 3.98 12.55 5.44
C ILE A 82 3.07 12.00 4.35
N ILE A 83 1.75 12.17 4.49
CA ILE A 83 0.82 11.90 3.39
C ILE A 83 0.83 13.11 2.43
N PRO A 84 1.21 12.94 1.15
CA PRO A 84 1.27 14.05 0.22
C PRO A 84 -0.14 14.54 -0.15
N THR A 85 -0.38 15.84 0.02
CA THR A 85 -1.67 16.49 -0.27
C THR A 85 -1.64 17.36 -1.52
N GLN A 86 -0.50 17.41 -2.22
CA GLN A 86 -0.31 18.21 -3.43
C GLN A 86 -0.43 17.35 -4.68
N SER A 87 -0.80 17.98 -5.79
CA SER A 87 -0.72 17.39 -7.12
C SER A 87 0.75 17.05 -7.44
N PRO A 88 1.04 15.92 -8.11
CA PRO A 88 0.10 14.95 -8.70
C PRO A 88 -0.40 13.86 -7.74
N HIS A 89 0.11 13.80 -6.51
CA HIS A 89 -0.14 12.68 -5.60
C HIS A 89 -1.59 12.60 -5.13
N ILE A 90 -2.19 13.73 -4.76
CA ILE A 90 -3.59 13.77 -4.32
C ILE A 90 -4.55 13.37 -5.45
N ASP A 91 -4.19 13.68 -6.70
CA ASP A 91 -4.96 13.31 -7.87
C ASP A 91 -4.95 11.78 -8.05
N ALA A 92 -3.78 11.15 -7.92
CA ALA A 92 -3.66 9.69 -7.99
C ALA A 92 -4.40 8.97 -6.83
N ILE A 93 -4.42 9.54 -5.63
CA ILE A 93 -5.22 9.01 -4.51
C ILE A 93 -6.71 9.07 -4.86
N ARG A 94 -7.18 10.20 -5.38
CA ARG A 94 -8.56 10.36 -5.83
C ARG A 94 -8.92 9.36 -6.93
N ASP A 95 -8.07 9.22 -7.94
CA ASP A 95 -8.30 8.31 -9.07
C ASP A 95 -8.35 6.84 -8.63
N PHE A 96 -7.62 6.47 -7.58
CA PHE A 96 -7.74 5.15 -6.96
C PHE A 96 -9.09 5.00 -6.25
N LEU A 97 -9.48 5.96 -5.43
CA LEU A 97 -10.74 5.93 -4.67
C LEU A 97 -11.99 5.87 -5.58
N CYS A 98 -11.99 6.63 -6.68
CA CYS A 98 -13.09 6.64 -7.66
C CYS A 98 -13.35 5.29 -8.36
N ARG A 99 -12.45 4.31 -8.22
CA ARG A 99 -12.69 2.94 -8.73
C ARG A 99 -13.63 2.14 -7.82
N PHE A 100 -13.80 2.58 -6.58
CA PHE A 100 -14.55 1.88 -5.55
C PHE A 100 -15.70 2.72 -4.97
N VAL A 101 -15.65 4.05 -5.04
CA VAL A 101 -16.67 4.96 -4.49
C VAL A 101 -17.57 5.50 -5.59
#